data_AF-A0A7Y2G8U7-F1
#
_entry.id   AF-A0A7Y2G8U7-F1
#
_cell.length_a   1.000
_cell.length_b   1.000
_cell.length_c   1.000
_cell.angle_alpha   90.00
_cell.angle_beta   90.00
_cell.angle_gamma   90.00
#
_symmetry.space_group_name_H-M   'P 1'
#
loop_
_entity.id
_entity.type
_entity.pdbx_description
1 polymer ?
#
loop_
_entity_poly.entity_id
_entity_poly.type
_entity_poly.pdbx_seq_one_letter_code
_entity_poly.pdbx_strand_id
1 'polypeptide(L)'
;MRPAIYITLFDIQMPRIEAYGAIRSGPVRIAVAPVLVIFAAMAALLPLVALAQQITPDNLEQRVAAIFERSCSLTGCHAGPVAQQDMYLTSSRYYESLVDQPSVERPDLKRVDPGSPETSYLMMKVKGDPGIIGLPMPMAGNRLTEEEVKLLEDWIRGLKSGQASTLDTSDDPAYPFDGWKAINLPTTRTVDQGRWLFLISHRFNPKLSSGYDAFYGLDGSGIIYLSMGYAITDDFLVSLARSNAADNVELWSRYRFGQQGVGGWPLGLAVQGAANWVTEEPTVADRTSADAFKLTLQVPATMEITDGLGLGIIPGVVLNPVESVEGEDALITVGLATQWNFHQNLSLVAEWAPIVSGYTRTTTFGNDIRFDSWGAGLQIATGGHVFQIVVSNSVGLTGDQYLRGGDLDIRDGDMRLGFNIFRVIKF
;
A
#
# COMPACT_ATOMS: atom_id res chain seq x y z
N MET A 1 -72.24 -4.57 -36.97
CA MET A 1 -72.84 -4.39 -35.62
C MET A 1 -73.37 -5.73 -35.13
N ARG A 2 -73.19 -6.02 -33.83
CA ARG A 2 -73.34 -7.31 -33.08
C ARG A 2 -72.02 -8.12 -32.94
N PRO A 3 -71.77 -8.82 -31.82
CA PRO A 3 -71.23 -8.26 -30.57
C PRO A 3 -70.03 -9.05 -29.99
N ALA A 4 -69.51 -8.56 -28.87
CA ALA A 4 -68.32 -9.00 -28.13
C ALA A 4 -68.45 -10.36 -27.42
N ILE A 5 -67.30 -11.02 -27.21
CA ILE A 5 -67.07 -12.09 -26.24
C ILE A 5 -65.96 -11.61 -25.28
N TYR A 6 -66.30 -11.48 -24.00
CA TYR A 6 -65.37 -11.28 -22.89
C TYR A 6 -65.14 -12.63 -22.21
N ILE A 7 -63.89 -12.95 -21.89
CA ILE A 7 -63.52 -14.06 -21.01
C ILE A 7 -62.94 -13.45 -19.73
N THR A 8 -63.61 -13.76 -18.62
CA THR A 8 -63.28 -13.41 -17.24
C THR A 8 -62.16 -14.33 -16.73
N LEU A 9 -61.13 -13.78 -16.11
CA LEU A 9 -60.18 -14.55 -15.29
C LEU A 9 -60.23 -14.03 -13.85
N PHE A 10 -60.22 -14.99 -12.94
CA PHE A 10 -60.58 -14.89 -11.53
C PHE A 10 -59.52 -14.17 -10.68
N ASP A 11 -60.02 -13.34 -9.77
CA ASP A 11 -59.34 -12.77 -8.61
C ASP A 11 -59.03 -13.86 -7.58
N ILE A 12 -57.78 -13.92 -7.08
CA ILE A 12 -57.42 -14.68 -5.88
C ILE A 12 -56.85 -13.68 -4.86
N GLN A 13 -57.67 -13.35 -3.87
CA GLN A 13 -57.25 -12.70 -2.63
C GLN A 13 -56.50 -13.68 -1.73
N MET A 14 -55.36 -13.25 -1.19
CA MET A 14 -54.80 -13.78 0.06
C MET A 14 -54.30 -12.63 0.96
N PRO A 15 -54.30 -12.83 2.29
CA PRO A 15 -54.77 -11.83 3.24
C PRO A 15 -53.69 -10.92 3.84
N ARG A 16 -54.15 -9.74 4.26
CA ARG A 16 -53.46 -8.71 5.02
C ARG A 16 -53.25 -9.20 6.47
N ILE A 17 -52.01 -9.15 6.97
CA ILE A 17 -51.70 -9.26 8.40
C ILE A 17 -51.00 -7.95 8.81
N GLU A 18 -51.75 -7.09 9.49
CA GLU A 18 -51.28 -6.05 10.41
C GLU A 18 -51.53 -6.63 11.83
N ALA A 19 -50.75 -6.47 12.90
CA ALA A 19 -49.63 -5.59 13.22
C ALA A 19 -48.90 -6.13 14.48
N TYR A 20 -47.84 -5.41 14.88
CA TYR A 20 -47.19 -5.25 16.20
C TYR A 20 -45.76 -5.78 16.35
N GLY A 21 -44.82 -4.83 16.23
CA GLY A 21 -43.41 -4.97 16.56
C GLY A 21 -42.59 -3.77 16.07
N ALA A 22 -43.07 -2.55 16.27
CA ALA A 22 -42.35 -1.34 15.89
C ALA A 22 -41.12 -1.16 16.81
N ILE A 23 -39.96 -1.63 16.38
CA ILE A 23 -38.69 -1.10 16.88
C ILE A 23 -38.54 0.26 16.21
N ARG A 24 -38.91 1.31 16.94
CA ARG A 24 -38.59 2.69 16.56
C ARG A 24 -37.06 2.85 16.64
N SER A 25 -36.37 2.73 15.50
CA SER A 25 -35.06 3.34 15.33
C SER A 25 -35.27 4.85 15.28
N GLY A 26 -35.13 5.51 16.43
CA GLY A 26 -35.04 6.96 16.45
C GLY A 26 -33.82 7.43 15.67
N PRO A 27 -33.81 8.65 15.12
CA PRO A 27 -32.62 9.21 14.50
C PRO A 27 -31.51 9.25 15.56
N VAL A 28 -30.44 8.50 15.34
CA VAL A 28 -29.23 8.60 16.16
C VAL A 28 -28.62 9.95 15.85
N ARG A 29 -28.96 10.96 16.64
CA ARG A 29 -28.28 12.25 16.62
C ARG A 29 -26.89 12.06 17.21
N ILE A 30 -25.91 11.79 16.37
CA ILE A 30 -24.52 11.90 16.75
C ILE A 30 -24.25 13.39 16.92
N ALA A 31 -24.16 13.84 18.17
CA ALA A 31 -23.76 15.21 18.46
C ALA A 31 -22.32 15.40 17.99
N VAL A 32 -22.13 16.23 16.97
CA VAL A 32 -20.82 16.65 16.46
C VAL A 32 -20.19 17.60 17.50
N ALA A 33 -19.45 17.02 18.43
CA ALA A 33 -18.37 17.68 19.18
C ALA A 33 -17.05 17.02 18.74
N PRO A 34 -15.95 17.79 18.68
CA PRO A 34 -15.06 17.81 17.52
C PRO A 34 -14.35 16.47 17.30
N VAL A 35 -14.25 16.13 16.01
CA VAL A 35 -13.54 15.00 15.38
C VAL A 35 -12.05 14.86 15.79
N LEU A 36 -11.55 15.71 16.70
CA LEU A 36 -10.21 15.66 17.30
C LEU A 36 -10.05 14.71 18.49
N VAL A 37 -11.13 14.18 19.09
CA VAL A 37 -11.02 13.35 20.31
C VAL A 37 -10.99 11.84 20.03
N ILE A 38 -11.41 11.38 18.85
CA ILE A 38 -11.46 9.94 18.52
C ILE A 38 -10.13 9.42 17.97
N PHE A 39 -9.26 10.28 17.42
CA PHE A 39 -7.91 9.90 17.00
C PHE A 39 -6.95 9.63 18.17
N ALA A 40 -7.28 10.06 19.40
CA ALA A 40 -6.44 9.86 20.59
C ALA A 40 -6.65 8.48 21.27
N ALA A 41 -7.75 7.78 20.99
CA ALA A 41 -8.10 6.54 21.71
C ALA A 41 -7.52 5.25 21.11
N MET A 42 -7.08 5.26 19.83
CA MET A 42 -6.42 4.10 19.21
C MET A 42 -4.91 4.00 19.50
N ALA A 43 -4.33 5.00 20.18
CA ALA A 43 -2.92 5.01 20.59
C ALA A 43 -2.67 4.32 21.96
N ALA A 44 -3.71 3.80 22.63
CA ALA A 44 -3.63 3.34 24.02
C ALA A 44 -3.71 1.82 24.25
N LEU A 45 -3.56 0.99 23.21
CA LEU A 45 -3.52 -0.47 23.35
C LEU A 45 -2.26 -1.04 22.71
N LEU A 46 -1.13 -0.80 23.35
CA LEU A 46 0.12 -1.55 23.14
C LEU A 46 0.10 -2.77 24.07
N PRO A 47 0.08 -4.02 23.56
CA PRO A 47 0.64 -5.12 24.32
C PRO A 47 2.17 -5.02 24.25
N LEU A 48 2.77 -4.86 25.42
CA LEU A 48 4.20 -5.03 25.63
C LEU A 48 4.53 -6.52 25.39
N VAL A 49 5.10 -6.84 24.22
CA VAL A 49 5.75 -8.13 23.99
C VAL A 49 7.16 -7.84 23.52
N ALA A 50 8.01 -7.42 24.45
CA ALA A 50 9.45 -7.48 24.27
C ALA A 50 9.91 -8.87 24.73
N LEU A 51 9.98 -9.84 23.82
CA LEU A 51 10.91 -10.95 24.02
C LEU A 51 12.31 -10.40 23.77
N ALA A 52 12.96 -9.96 24.84
CA ALA A 52 14.38 -9.67 24.83
C ALA A 52 15.13 -11.00 24.64
N GLN A 53 15.53 -11.30 23.41
CA GLN A 53 16.62 -12.26 23.21
C GLN A 53 17.91 -11.60 23.74
N GLN A 54 18.56 -12.27 24.68
CA GLN A 54 19.83 -11.82 25.24
C GLN A 54 20.91 -11.86 24.16
N ILE A 55 21.33 -10.68 23.69
CA ILE A 55 22.49 -10.52 22.82
C ILE A 55 23.74 -10.74 23.68
N THR A 56 24.47 -11.82 23.45
CA THR A 56 25.80 -12.01 24.04
C THR A 56 26.87 -11.34 23.17
N PRO A 57 27.96 -10.79 23.74
CA PRO A 57 28.99 -10.05 23.01
C PRO A 57 29.84 -10.83 21.98
N ASP A 58 29.63 -12.14 21.81
CA ASP A 58 30.62 -13.03 21.20
C ASP A 58 30.35 -13.46 19.74
N ASN A 59 29.25 -13.02 19.10
CA ASN A 59 29.03 -13.33 17.69
C ASN A 59 29.41 -12.16 16.77
N LEU A 60 30.60 -12.24 16.16
CA LEU A 60 31.10 -11.29 15.16
C LEU A 60 30.12 -11.12 13.99
N GLU A 61 29.50 -12.22 13.53
CA GLU A 61 28.54 -12.20 12.44
C GLU A 61 27.27 -11.41 12.82
N GLN A 62 26.78 -11.57 14.05
CA GLN A 62 25.63 -10.81 14.54
C GLN A 62 25.89 -9.30 14.61
N ARG A 63 27.12 -8.91 14.98
CA ARG A 63 27.52 -7.49 14.99
C ARG A 63 27.60 -6.91 13.58
N VAL A 64 28.04 -7.70 12.61
CA VAL A 64 28.06 -7.32 11.19
C VAL A 64 26.64 -7.21 10.64
N ALA A 65 25.76 -8.17 10.93
CA ALA A 65 24.35 -8.10 10.56
C ALA A 65 23.69 -6.83 11.12
N ALA A 66 23.99 -6.45 12.37
CA ALA A 66 23.48 -5.21 12.96
C ALA A 66 23.98 -3.94 12.25
N ILE A 67 25.20 -3.94 11.69
CA ILE A 67 25.70 -2.84 10.85
C ILE A 67 24.89 -2.76 9.56
N PHE A 68 24.69 -3.89 8.87
CA PHE A 68 23.91 -3.92 7.64
C PHE A 68 22.47 -3.46 7.87
N GLU A 69 21.82 -3.95 8.92
CA GLU A 69 20.43 -3.60 9.23
C GLU A 69 20.28 -2.08 9.44
N ARG A 70 21.15 -1.49 10.26
CA ARG A 70 21.07 -0.09 10.66
C ARG A 70 21.49 0.87 9.55
N SER A 71 22.51 0.51 8.75
CA SER A 71 23.18 1.44 7.86
C SER A 71 22.94 1.17 6.37
N CYS A 72 22.43 -0.01 6.00
CA CYS A 72 22.34 -0.44 4.60
C CYS A 72 20.95 -0.98 4.22
N SER A 73 20.32 -1.76 5.09
CA SER A 73 18.99 -2.38 4.96
C SER A 73 17.85 -1.38 5.14
N LEU A 74 17.98 -0.21 4.52
CA LEU A 74 17.00 0.85 4.62
C LEU A 74 16.00 0.77 3.46
N THR A 75 14.74 1.15 3.71
CA THR A 75 13.73 1.22 2.67
C THR A 75 14.20 2.17 1.55
N GLY A 76 14.32 1.59 0.35
CA GLY A 76 14.82 2.26 -0.85
C GLY A 76 16.33 2.23 -1.07
N CYS A 77 17.07 1.60 -0.16
CA CYS A 77 18.47 1.24 -0.34
C CYS A 77 18.56 -0.27 -0.62
N HIS A 78 18.89 -1.08 0.39
CA HIS A 78 19.10 -2.52 0.26
C HIS A 78 18.07 -3.36 1.03
N ALA A 79 16.87 -2.81 1.24
CA ALA A 79 15.75 -3.50 1.84
C ALA A 79 14.43 -3.24 1.09
N GLY A 80 13.44 -4.06 1.42
CA GLY A 80 12.15 -4.08 0.73
C GLY A 80 12.17 -4.98 -0.50
N PRO A 81 11.08 -5.00 -1.27
CA PRO A 81 10.89 -5.98 -2.34
C PRO A 81 11.73 -5.71 -3.59
N VAL A 82 12.28 -4.50 -3.75
CA VAL A 82 13.25 -4.20 -4.81
C VAL A 82 14.47 -3.50 -4.21
N ALA A 83 15.42 -4.32 -3.77
CA ALA A 83 16.69 -3.86 -3.23
C ALA A 83 17.63 -3.36 -4.34
N GLN A 84 18.38 -2.28 -4.08
CA GLN A 84 19.31 -1.75 -5.07
C GLN A 84 20.41 -2.76 -5.41
N GLN A 85 20.74 -2.83 -6.70
CA GLN A 85 21.75 -3.75 -7.24
C GLN A 85 21.46 -5.23 -6.94
N ASP A 86 20.19 -5.59 -6.74
CA ASP A 86 19.78 -6.96 -6.37
C ASP A 86 20.56 -7.46 -5.15
N MET A 87 20.68 -6.58 -4.15
CA MET A 87 21.46 -6.80 -2.95
C MET A 87 20.58 -6.54 -1.73
N TYR A 88 19.97 -7.60 -1.20
CA TYR A 88 19.20 -7.59 0.04
C TYR A 88 20.16 -7.67 1.22
N LEU A 89 20.11 -6.71 2.13
CA LEU A 89 21.01 -6.59 3.28
C LEU A 89 20.30 -6.68 4.63
N THR A 90 19.10 -7.24 4.65
CA THR A 90 18.40 -7.63 5.88
C THR A 90 19.19 -8.70 6.61
N SER A 91 19.06 -8.76 7.93
CA SER A 91 19.70 -9.76 8.79
C SER A 91 19.52 -11.22 8.31
N SER A 92 18.42 -11.51 7.63
CA SER A 92 18.05 -12.81 7.06
C SER A 92 18.70 -13.13 5.71
N ARG A 93 18.93 -12.13 4.84
CA ARG A 93 19.36 -12.35 3.44
C ARG A 93 20.74 -11.79 3.10
N TYR A 94 21.35 -10.97 3.96
CA TYR A 94 22.62 -10.32 3.63
C TYR A 94 23.71 -11.30 3.23
N TYR A 95 23.76 -12.49 3.85
CA TYR A 95 24.82 -13.46 3.61
C TYR A 95 24.77 -14.01 2.18
N GLU A 96 23.63 -14.57 1.76
CA GLU A 96 23.44 -15.13 0.41
C GLU A 96 23.55 -14.07 -0.69
N SER A 97 23.21 -12.83 -0.36
CA SER A 97 23.28 -11.66 -1.22
C SER A 97 24.70 -11.11 -1.39
N LEU A 98 25.62 -11.37 -0.45
CA LEU A 98 26.97 -10.80 -0.45
C LEU A 98 28.08 -11.81 -0.69
N VAL A 99 28.07 -12.91 0.06
CA VAL A 99 29.21 -13.83 0.14
C VAL A 99 29.29 -14.66 -1.14
N ASP A 100 30.46 -14.64 -1.77
CA ASP A 100 30.71 -15.32 -3.05
C ASP A 100 29.88 -14.82 -4.26
N GLN A 101 29.08 -13.77 -4.10
CA GLN A 101 28.27 -13.22 -5.18
C GLN A 101 29.06 -12.23 -6.05
N PRO A 102 28.90 -12.23 -7.38
CA PRO A 102 29.50 -11.21 -8.24
C PRO A 102 28.91 -9.82 -7.95
N SER A 103 29.74 -8.79 -8.04
CA SER A 103 29.27 -7.40 -8.00
C SER A 103 28.57 -7.02 -9.30
N VAL A 104 27.43 -6.32 -9.21
CA VAL A 104 26.70 -5.84 -10.40
C VAL A 104 27.47 -4.74 -11.12
N GLU A 105 28.08 -3.83 -10.35
CA GLU A 105 28.85 -2.70 -10.90
C GLU A 105 30.23 -3.14 -11.43
N ARG A 106 30.86 -4.10 -10.75
CA ARG A 106 32.20 -4.63 -11.08
C ARG A 106 32.16 -6.16 -11.17
N PRO A 107 31.67 -6.74 -12.28
CA PRO A 107 31.52 -8.20 -12.40
C PRO A 107 32.82 -9.00 -12.29
N ASP A 108 33.97 -8.34 -12.41
CA ASP A 108 35.30 -8.90 -12.19
C ASP A 108 35.63 -9.14 -10.70
N LEU A 109 34.83 -8.60 -9.78
CA LEU A 109 35.00 -8.70 -8.34
C LEU A 109 33.78 -9.34 -7.67
N LYS A 110 34.02 -10.00 -6.54
CA LYS A 110 32.94 -10.44 -5.64
C LYS A 110 32.49 -9.29 -4.75
N ARG A 111 31.20 -9.26 -4.39
CA ARG A 111 30.63 -8.35 -3.39
C ARG A 111 31.38 -8.54 -2.07
N VAL A 112 31.47 -9.79 -1.60
CA VAL A 112 32.39 -10.24 -0.55
C VAL A 112 33.19 -11.42 -1.07
N ASP A 113 34.51 -11.27 -1.09
CA ASP A 113 35.47 -12.33 -1.39
C ASP A 113 35.94 -13.00 -0.09
N PRO A 114 35.50 -14.23 0.21
CA PRO A 114 35.76 -14.88 1.49
C PRO A 114 37.26 -14.97 1.80
N GLY A 115 37.63 -14.58 3.02
CA GLY A 115 39.02 -14.57 3.49
C GLY A 115 39.84 -13.37 3.01
N SER A 116 39.32 -12.57 2.07
CA SER A 116 40.07 -11.51 1.39
C SER A 116 39.30 -10.17 1.42
N PRO A 117 39.37 -9.43 2.54
CA PRO A 117 38.72 -8.12 2.64
C PRO A 117 39.25 -7.11 1.60
N GLU A 118 40.49 -7.30 1.17
CA GLU A 118 41.22 -6.38 0.29
C GLU A 118 40.79 -6.49 -1.17
N THR A 119 40.19 -7.62 -1.55
CA THR A 119 39.62 -7.87 -2.89
C THR A 119 38.09 -7.82 -2.89
N SER A 120 37.47 -7.58 -1.73
CA SER A 120 36.03 -7.52 -1.57
C SER A 120 35.49 -6.15 -2.01
N TYR A 121 34.60 -6.13 -3.01
CA TYR A 121 34.05 -4.88 -3.53
C TYR A 121 33.23 -4.10 -2.48
N LEU A 122 32.60 -4.78 -1.52
CA LEU A 122 31.95 -4.16 -0.36
C LEU A 122 32.91 -3.23 0.39
N MET A 123 34.13 -3.68 0.66
CA MET A 123 35.12 -2.89 1.40
C MET A 123 35.57 -1.68 0.60
N MET A 124 35.74 -1.83 -0.72
CA MET A 124 36.04 -0.70 -1.60
C MET A 124 34.94 0.37 -1.55
N LYS A 125 33.66 -0.04 -1.59
CA LYS A 125 32.52 0.87 -1.47
C LYS A 125 32.46 1.54 -0.11
N VAL A 126 32.72 0.82 0.97
CA VAL A 126 32.68 1.36 2.34
C VAL A 126 33.82 2.35 2.60
N LYS A 127 35.04 2.06 2.12
CA LYS A 127 36.23 2.90 2.29
C LYS A 127 36.32 4.06 1.31
N GLY A 128 35.58 3.99 0.20
CA GLY A 128 35.59 5.02 -0.84
C GLY A 128 36.80 4.97 -1.75
N ASP A 129 37.21 3.77 -2.14
CA ASP A 129 38.37 3.56 -3.01
C ASP A 129 38.16 4.20 -4.41
N PRO A 130 39.22 4.69 -5.08
CA PRO A 130 39.09 5.31 -6.41
C PRO A 130 38.55 4.39 -7.51
N GLY A 131 38.62 3.07 -7.31
CA GLY A 131 38.19 2.06 -8.28
C GLY A 131 36.70 1.72 -8.24
N ILE A 132 35.91 2.35 -7.37
CA ILE A 132 34.46 2.11 -7.27
C ILE A 132 33.71 2.78 -8.41
N ILE A 133 32.55 2.22 -8.75
CA ILE A 133 31.56 2.90 -9.58
C ILE A 133 30.55 3.58 -8.67
N GLY A 134 30.10 4.78 -9.03
CA GLY A 134 29.13 5.55 -8.24
C GLY A 134 29.75 6.16 -6.97
N LEU A 135 28.97 6.22 -5.90
CA LEU A 135 29.36 6.85 -4.64
C LEU A 135 29.77 5.80 -3.58
N PRO A 136 30.65 6.15 -2.63
CA PRO A 136 30.96 5.26 -1.52
C PRO A 136 29.72 5.04 -0.65
N MET A 137 29.61 3.87 0.00
CA MET A 137 28.49 3.47 0.86
C MET A 137 28.81 3.55 2.36
N PRO A 138 27.84 3.85 3.25
CA PRO A 138 26.47 4.28 2.96
C PRO A 138 26.42 5.61 2.19
N MET A 139 25.54 5.71 1.20
CA MET A 139 25.41 6.92 0.37
C MET A 139 24.75 8.08 1.15
N ALA A 140 23.84 7.74 2.05
CA ALA A 140 23.09 8.69 2.86
C ALA A 140 23.24 8.35 4.36
N GLY A 141 23.29 9.36 5.22
CA GLY A 141 23.53 9.19 6.66
C GLY A 141 25.02 9.23 7.03
N ASN A 142 25.32 8.78 8.25
CA ASN A 142 26.69 8.73 8.74
C ASN A 142 27.46 7.57 8.08
N ARG A 143 28.73 7.84 7.76
CA ARG A 143 29.69 6.78 7.40
C ARG A 143 29.84 5.81 8.56
N LEU A 144 30.21 4.57 8.24
CA LEU A 144 30.62 3.60 9.26
C LEU A 144 31.85 4.13 10.00
N THR A 145 31.93 3.86 11.31
CA THR A 145 33.11 4.23 12.09
C THR A 145 34.31 3.35 11.73
N GLU A 146 35.52 3.75 12.09
CA GLU A 146 36.71 2.92 11.87
C GLU A 146 36.59 1.56 12.56
N GLU A 147 35.95 1.49 13.74
CA GLU A 147 35.69 0.21 14.42
C GLU A 147 34.71 -0.66 13.63
N GLU A 148 33.67 -0.08 13.04
CA GLU A 148 32.68 -0.81 12.25
C GLU A 148 33.26 -1.32 10.93
N VAL A 149 34.08 -0.50 10.27
CA VAL A 149 34.84 -0.92 9.08
C VAL A 149 35.75 -2.09 9.43
N LYS A 150 36.45 -2.03 10.57
CA LYS A 150 37.30 -3.12 11.04
C LYS A 150 36.51 -4.39 11.35
N LEU A 151 35.30 -4.29 11.89
CA LEU A 151 34.43 -5.46 12.11
C LEU A 151 34.06 -6.16 10.79
N LEU A 152 33.77 -5.39 9.75
CA LEU A 152 33.52 -5.95 8.42
C LEU A 152 34.77 -6.65 7.87
N GLU A 153 35.96 -6.06 8.04
CA GLU A 153 37.22 -6.70 7.62
C GLU A 153 37.48 -8.00 8.37
N ASP A 154 37.35 -8.00 9.70
CA ASP A 154 37.58 -9.17 10.55
C ASP A 154 36.59 -10.28 10.20
N TRP A 155 35.33 -9.93 9.93
CA TRP A 155 34.31 -10.87 9.48
C TRP A 155 34.68 -11.50 8.14
N ILE A 156 34.96 -10.68 7.11
CA ILE A 156 35.32 -11.17 5.77
C ILE A 156 36.56 -12.06 5.84
N ARG A 157 37.58 -11.68 6.62
CA ARG A 157 38.82 -12.44 6.79
C ARG A 157 38.57 -13.81 7.42
N GLY A 158 37.54 -13.94 8.26
CA GLY A 158 37.12 -15.19 8.87
C GLY A 158 36.28 -16.11 7.98
N LEU A 159 35.75 -15.62 6.86
CA LEU A 159 34.89 -16.38 5.95
C LEU A 159 35.67 -17.40 5.12
N LYS A 160 35.00 -18.49 4.76
CA LYS A 160 35.45 -19.47 3.76
C LYS A 160 34.45 -19.54 2.62
N SER A 161 34.93 -19.78 1.41
CA SER A 161 34.04 -19.95 0.25
C SER A 161 33.11 -21.16 0.43
N GLY A 162 31.83 -20.98 0.10
CA GLY A 162 30.79 -21.99 0.29
C GLY A 162 30.35 -22.22 1.75
N GLN A 163 30.83 -21.41 2.69
CA GLN A 163 30.29 -21.39 4.06
C GLN A 163 28.87 -20.80 4.05
N ALA A 164 27.98 -21.30 4.91
CA ALA A 164 26.65 -20.72 5.13
C ALA A 164 26.66 -19.76 6.33
N SER A 165 25.68 -18.85 6.36
CA SER A 165 25.41 -18.00 7.54
C SER A 165 25.24 -18.84 8.80
N THR A 166 25.74 -18.36 9.94
CA THR A 166 25.45 -18.96 11.24
C THR A 166 24.23 -18.34 11.92
N LEU A 167 23.69 -17.26 11.36
CA LEU A 167 22.47 -16.62 11.83
C LEU A 167 21.22 -17.34 11.30
N ASP A 168 20.23 -17.46 12.17
CA ASP A 168 18.91 -17.98 11.83
C ASP A 168 18.20 -16.99 10.90
N THR A 169 17.79 -17.46 9.72
CA THR A 169 17.09 -16.66 8.70
C THR A 169 15.56 -16.72 8.85
N SER A 170 15.06 -17.35 9.93
CA SER A 170 13.63 -17.56 10.16
C SER A 170 12.78 -16.30 10.36
N ASP A 171 13.40 -15.13 10.53
CA ASP A 171 12.76 -13.82 10.74
C ASP A 171 12.77 -12.90 9.50
N ASP A 172 12.78 -13.46 8.29
CA ASP A 172 12.80 -12.67 7.04
C ASP A 172 11.43 -12.03 6.70
N PRO A 173 11.31 -10.70 6.66
CA PRO A 173 10.04 -10.06 6.30
C PRO A 173 9.73 -10.23 4.81
N ALA A 174 8.61 -10.89 4.50
CA ALA A 174 8.10 -10.95 3.12
C ALA A 174 7.36 -9.66 2.76
N TYR A 175 7.65 -9.08 1.59
CA TYR A 175 7.00 -7.85 1.11
C TYR A 175 6.22 -8.11 -0.17
N PRO A 176 4.97 -8.62 -0.08
CA PRO A 176 4.19 -9.00 -1.25
C PRO A 176 3.80 -7.84 -2.17
N PHE A 177 3.99 -6.60 -1.73
CA PHE A 177 3.68 -5.39 -2.51
C PHE A 177 4.78 -4.34 -2.34
N ASP A 178 5.13 -3.66 -3.43
CA ASP A 178 6.21 -2.66 -3.42
C ASP A 178 5.76 -1.32 -2.81
N GLY A 179 4.49 -0.97 -3.05
CA GLY A 179 3.86 0.26 -2.56
C GLY A 179 3.06 0.06 -1.28
N TRP A 180 2.79 1.18 -0.59
CA TRP A 180 1.79 1.23 0.48
C TRP A 180 0.35 1.17 -0.03
N LYS A 181 0.13 1.24 -1.34
CA LYS A 181 -1.13 0.89 -2.01
C LYS A 181 -0.83 -0.10 -3.14
N ALA A 182 -1.77 -0.99 -3.46
CA ALA A 182 -1.69 -1.86 -4.64
C ALA A 182 -1.91 -1.02 -5.91
N ILE A 183 -3.11 -0.48 -6.12
CA ILE A 183 -3.35 0.66 -7.02
C ILE A 183 -4.07 1.77 -6.25
N ASN A 184 -5.21 1.46 -5.64
CA ASN A 184 -5.94 2.29 -4.69
C ASN A 184 -6.09 1.60 -3.32
N LEU A 185 -6.23 0.27 -3.30
CA LEU A 185 -6.36 -0.51 -2.07
C LEU A 185 -5.10 -0.43 -1.22
N PRO A 186 -5.22 -0.31 0.12
CA PRO A 186 -4.07 -0.31 1.01
C PRO A 186 -3.42 -1.69 1.10
N THR A 187 -2.11 -1.70 1.31
CA THR A 187 -1.32 -2.89 1.64
C THR A 187 -0.92 -2.87 3.11
N THR A 188 -0.22 -3.90 3.58
CA THR A 188 0.38 -3.89 4.94
C THR A 188 1.74 -3.18 4.98
N ARG A 189 2.28 -2.80 3.81
CA ARG A 189 3.59 -2.18 3.68
C ARG A 189 3.63 -0.87 4.47
N THR A 190 4.63 -0.76 5.33
CA THR A 190 5.09 0.48 5.95
C THR A 190 6.54 0.75 5.53
N VAL A 191 7.12 1.83 6.03
CA VAL A 191 8.52 2.21 5.78
C VAL A 191 9.19 2.56 7.11
N ASP A 192 10.51 2.61 7.12
CA ASP A 192 11.30 2.92 8.32
C ASP A 192 10.85 4.25 8.97
N GLN A 193 10.95 4.32 10.29
CA GLN A 193 10.65 5.50 11.08
C GLN A 193 11.40 6.74 10.57
N GLY A 194 10.69 7.87 10.53
CA GLY A 194 11.24 9.16 10.10
C GLY A 194 11.26 9.38 8.59
N ARG A 195 10.76 8.42 7.80
CA ARG A 195 10.64 8.55 6.35
C ARG A 195 9.37 9.29 5.95
N TRP A 196 9.48 10.05 4.88
CA TRP A 196 8.35 10.71 4.23
C TRP A 196 7.89 9.88 3.04
N LEU A 197 6.58 9.82 2.84
CA LEU A 197 5.92 9.06 1.79
C LEU A 197 5.19 10.04 0.88
N PHE A 198 5.69 10.24 -0.34
CA PHE A 198 5.03 11.09 -1.32
C PHE A 198 4.36 10.23 -2.38
N LEU A 199 3.08 10.49 -2.64
CA LEU A 199 2.29 9.81 -3.66
C LEU A 199 1.59 10.83 -4.56
N ILE A 200 1.75 10.64 -5.87
CA ILE A 200 0.89 11.26 -6.89
C ILE A 200 0.14 10.14 -7.60
N SER A 201 -1.18 10.17 -7.56
CA SER A 201 -2.04 9.32 -8.40
C SER A 201 -2.82 10.17 -9.38
N HIS A 202 -2.87 9.72 -10.64
CA HIS A 202 -3.60 10.39 -11.71
C HIS A 202 -4.51 9.40 -12.43
N ARG A 203 -5.73 9.82 -12.76
CA ARG A 203 -6.67 9.10 -13.64
C ARG A 203 -7.14 10.04 -14.73
N PHE A 204 -7.00 9.65 -16.00
CA PHE A 204 -7.56 10.42 -17.10
C PHE A 204 -9.09 10.20 -17.16
N ASN A 205 -9.86 11.26 -17.37
CA ASN A 205 -11.31 11.13 -17.50
C ASN A 205 -11.74 10.41 -18.79
N PRO A 206 -11.14 10.70 -19.97
CA PRO A 206 -11.50 10.01 -21.20
C PRO A 206 -11.25 8.49 -21.13
N LYS A 207 -12.14 7.74 -21.77
CA LYS A 207 -12.05 6.28 -21.87
C LYS A 207 -11.04 5.89 -22.95
N LEU A 208 -10.43 4.72 -22.82
CA LEU A 208 -9.62 4.09 -23.86
C LEU A 208 -10.41 3.92 -25.18
N SER A 209 -11.68 3.55 -25.05
CA SER A 209 -12.61 3.33 -26.17
C SER A 209 -12.94 4.60 -26.96
N SER A 210 -12.60 5.79 -26.46
CA SER A 210 -12.71 7.05 -27.20
C SER A 210 -11.76 7.13 -28.41
N GLY A 211 -10.78 6.21 -28.51
CA GLY A 211 -9.92 6.10 -29.68
C GLY A 211 -9.06 7.35 -29.93
N TYR A 212 -8.69 7.57 -31.20
CA TYR A 212 -7.77 8.65 -31.58
C TYR A 212 -8.26 10.05 -31.22
N ASP A 213 -9.58 10.29 -31.18
CA ASP A 213 -10.18 11.59 -30.87
C ASP A 213 -9.87 12.08 -29.45
N ALA A 214 -9.55 11.16 -28.53
CA ALA A 214 -9.06 11.47 -27.19
C ALA A 214 -7.65 10.89 -26.94
N PHE A 215 -6.87 10.70 -28.01
CA PHE A 215 -5.54 10.08 -27.99
C PHE A 215 -5.50 8.80 -27.13
N TYR A 216 -6.47 7.92 -27.34
CA TYR A 216 -6.65 6.66 -26.60
C TYR A 216 -6.75 6.86 -25.08
N GLY A 217 -7.46 7.90 -24.64
CA GLY A 217 -7.69 8.19 -23.23
C GLY A 217 -6.68 9.15 -22.59
N LEU A 218 -5.65 9.60 -23.33
CA LEU A 218 -4.60 10.48 -22.82
C LEU A 218 -4.86 11.98 -23.03
N ASP A 219 -5.79 12.33 -23.93
CA ASP A 219 -6.12 13.71 -24.25
C ASP A 219 -7.44 14.12 -23.57
N GLY A 220 -7.32 14.75 -22.39
CA GLY A 220 -8.44 15.31 -21.64
C GLY A 220 -8.10 15.66 -20.19
N SER A 221 -9.12 16.06 -19.44
CA SER A 221 -8.99 16.35 -18.00
C SER A 221 -8.62 15.11 -17.18
N GLY A 222 -8.04 15.30 -16.00
CA GLY A 222 -7.70 14.21 -15.08
C GLY A 222 -8.04 14.49 -13.63
N ILE A 223 -8.24 13.41 -12.88
CA ILE A 223 -8.32 13.42 -11.42
C ILE A 223 -6.95 13.14 -10.84
N ILE A 224 -6.53 13.97 -9.91
CA ILE A 224 -5.22 13.99 -9.28
C ILE A 224 -5.39 13.86 -7.77
N TYR A 225 -4.70 12.90 -7.18
CA TYR A 225 -4.55 12.73 -5.74
C TYR A 225 -3.09 12.95 -5.35
N LEU A 226 -2.87 13.94 -4.49
CA LEU A 226 -1.56 14.26 -3.92
C LEU A 226 -1.57 13.88 -2.45
N SER A 227 -0.64 13.03 -2.04
CA SER A 227 -0.51 12.55 -0.66
C SER A 227 0.91 12.76 -0.16
N MET A 228 1.00 13.31 1.05
CA MET A 228 2.22 13.42 1.83
C MET A 228 2.03 12.68 3.15
N GLY A 229 2.86 11.69 3.40
CA GLY A 229 2.83 10.85 4.59
C GLY A 229 4.14 10.87 5.36
N TYR A 230 4.07 10.44 6.61
CA TYR A 230 5.20 10.35 7.52
C TYR A 230 5.10 9.06 8.35
N ALA A 231 6.20 8.31 8.38
CA ALA A 231 6.34 7.13 9.25
C ALA A 231 6.74 7.58 10.66
N ILE A 232 5.80 7.52 11.58
CA ILE A 232 5.99 7.89 12.99
C ILE A 232 6.81 6.81 13.70
N THR A 233 6.54 5.54 13.36
CA THR A 233 7.34 4.37 13.73
C THR A 233 7.46 3.46 12.51
N ASP A 234 8.22 2.36 12.61
CA ASP A 234 8.32 1.36 11.55
C ASP A 234 6.97 0.67 11.24
N ASP A 235 6.00 0.74 12.15
CA ASP A 235 4.68 0.11 12.03
C ASP A 235 3.53 1.13 11.93
N PHE A 236 3.77 2.39 12.24
CA PHE A 236 2.74 3.44 12.27
C PHE A 236 3.08 4.59 11.34
N LEU A 237 2.18 4.86 10.40
CA LEU A 237 2.29 6.00 9.48
C LEU A 237 0.98 6.76 9.35
N VAL A 238 1.10 8.05 9.08
CA VAL A 238 -0.01 8.99 8.91
C VAL A 238 0.23 9.80 7.63
N SER A 239 -0.83 10.12 6.90
CA SER A 239 -0.73 10.95 5.70
C SER A 239 -1.92 11.88 5.55
N LEU A 240 -1.61 13.08 5.08
CA LEU A 240 -2.57 14.03 4.58
C LEU A 240 -2.52 14.01 3.05
N ALA A 241 -3.70 14.00 2.43
CA ALA A 241 -3.84 14.00 1.00
C ALA A 241 -4.97 14.90 0.55
N ARG A 242 -4.94 15.27 -0.74
CA ARG A 242 -6.01 16.00 -1.41
C ARG A 242 -6.22 15.40 -2.79
N SER A 243 -7.48 15.11 -3.10
CA SER A 243 -7.93 14.86 -4.46
C SER A 243 -8.56 16.12 -5.02
N ASN A 244 -8.30 16.46 -6.29
CA ASN A 244 -9.13 17.47 -6.97
C ASN A 244 -10.55 16.96 -7.24
N ALA A 245 -10.78 15.66 -7.05
CA ALA A 245 -12.12 15.13 -7.06
C ALA A 245 -12.90 15.56 -5.81
N ALA A 246 -13.96 16.35 -6.00
CA ALA A 246 -14.84 16.87 -4.95
C ALA A 246 -14.11 17.74 -3.92
N ASP A 247 -12.96 18.31 -4.33
CA ASP A 247 -12.00 18.98 -3.46
C ASP A 247 -11.77 18.20 -2.15
N ASN A 248 -11.70 16.88 -2.24
CA ASN A 248 -11.71 15.97 -1.11
C ASN A 248 -10.35 15.95 -0.41
N VAL A 249 -10.33 16.33 0.87
CA VAL A 249 -9.16 16.25 1.73
C VAL A 249 -9.24 14.97 2.54
N GLU A 250 -8.21 14.12 2.47
CA GLU A 250 -8.16 12.83 3.15
C GLU A 250 -7.03 12.83 4.18
N LEU A 251 -7.37 12.60 5.44
CA LEU A 251 -6.41 12.24 6.48
C LEU A 251 -6.52 10.74 6.73
N TRP A 252 -5.45 9.99 6.47
CA TRP A 252 -5.44 8.56 6.71
C TRP A 252 -4.24 8.13 7.53
N SER A 253 -4.41 7.04 8.29
CA SER A 253 -3.36 6.44 9.10
C SER A 253 -3.38 4.93 8.99
N ARG A 254 -2.22 4.31 9.15
CA ARG A 254 -2.06 2.86 9.12
C ARG A 254 -1.20 2.39 10.27
N TYR A 255 -1.65 1.32 10.91
CA TYR A 255 -0.89 0.58 11.91
C TYR A 255 -0.73 -0.88 11.50
N ARG A 256 0.51 -1.37 11.40
CA ARG A 256 0.82 -2.78 11.11
C ARG A 256 0.96 -3.56 12.43
N PHE A 257 0.22 -4.67 12.53
CA PHE A 257 0.26 -5.57 13.69
C PHE A 257 1.29 -6.68 13.53
N GLY A 258 1.47 -7.15 12.30
CA GLY A 258 2.32 -8.29 11.98
C GLY A 258 2.84 -8.19 10.55
N GLN A 259 4.04 -8.73 10.36
CA GLN A 259 4.72 -8.82 9.07
C GLN A 259 5.00 -10.29 8.80
N GLN A 260 4.56 -10.80 7.64
CA GLN A 260 4.81 -12.19 7.29
C GLN A 260 6.30 -12.51 7.39
N GLY A 261 6.61 -13.65 8.01
CA GLY A 261 7.98 -14.13 8.18
C GLY A 261 8.71 -13.56 9.39
N VAL A 262 8.18 -12.54 10.08
CA VAL A 262 8.78 -12.01 11.34
C VAL A 262 8.02 -12.58 12.54
N GLY A 263 8.72 -13.10 13.54
CA GLY A 263 8.12 -13.59 14.79
C GLY A 263 7.10 -14.71 14.59
N GLY A 264 7.24 -15.48 13.51
CA GLY A 264 6.31 -16.56 13.14
C GLY A 264 4.96 -16.09 12.57
N TRP A 265 4.80 -14.81 12.22
CA TRP A 265 3.57 -14.33 11.59
C TRP A 265 3.36 -14.97 10.21
N PRO A 266 2.22 -15.64 9.95
CA PRO A 266 1.97 -16.35 8.69
C PRO A 266 1.57 -15.44 7.54
N LEU A 267 1.15 -14.21 7.84
CA LEU A 267 0.76 -13.18 6.88
C LEU A 267 1.02 -11.80 7.49
N GLY A 268 1.15 -10.78 6.65
CA GLY A 268 1.14 -9.39 7.07
C GLY A 268 -0.28 -8.95 7.42
N LEU A 269 -0.44 -8.21 8.51
CA LEU A 269 -1.74 -7.71 8.97
C LEU A 269 -1.61 -6.26 9.42
N ALA A 270 -2.51 -5.41 8.94
CA ALA A 270 -2.59 -4.00 9.36
C ALA A 270 -4.04 -3.52 9.42
N VAL A 271 -4.24 -2.35 10.01
CA VAL A 271 -5.48 -1.58 9.94
C VAL A 271 -5.19 -0.20 9.36
N GLN A 272 -6.08 0.29 8.50
CA GLN A 272 -6.05 1.63 7.97
C GLN A 272 -7.38 2.34 8.18
N GLY A 273 -7.34 3.51 8.81
CA GLY A 273 -8.48 4.41 8.93
C GLY A 273 -8.27 5.66 8.08
N ALA A 274 -9.34 6.20 7.50
CA ALA A 274 -9.33 7.47 6.80
C ALA A 274 -10.55 8.32 7.17
N ALA A 275 -10.32 9.62 7.31
CA ALA A 275 -11.36 10.64 7.39
C ALA A 275 -11.24 11.54 6.15
N ASN A 276 -12.34 11.65 5.42
CA ASN A 276 -12.45 12.42 4.19
C ASN A 276 -13.32 13.64 4.46
N TRP A 277 -12.90 14.80 3.94
CA TRP A 277 -13.61 16.06 4.03
C TRP A 277 -13.87 16.56 2.61
N VAL A 278 -15.11 16.44 2.17
CA VAL A 278 -15.58 16.92 0.86
C VAL A 278 -15.79 18.43 0.95
N THR A 279 -15.04 19.19 0.16
CA THR A 279 -15.08 20.66 0.21
C THR A 279 -15.61 21.31 -1.06
N GLU A 280 -16.03 20.54 -2.06
CA GLU A 280 -16.66 21.08 -3.26
C GLU A 280 -18.07 21.63 -2.97
N GLU A 281 -18.30 22.91 -3.30
CA GLU A 281 -19.53 23.66 -3.01
C GLU A 281 -20.83 23.12 -3.64
N PRO A 282 -20.86 22.69 -4.92
CA PRO A 282 -22.06 22.06 -5.49
C PRO A 282 -22.39 20.70 -4.87
N THR A 283 -21.46 20.08 -4.15
CA THR A 283 -21.59 18.73 -3.60
C THR A 283 -22.08 18.75 -2.16
N VAL A 284 -21.76 19.80 -1.39
CA VAL A 284 -22.23 20.01 -0.01
C VAL A 284 -22.67 21.47 0.21
N ALA A 285 -23.90 21.68 0.68
CA ALA A 285 -24.44 23.02 0.93
C ALA A 285 -23.74 23.76 2.09
N ASP A 286 -23.23 23.00 3.06
CA ASP A 286 -22.42 23.49 4.17
C ASP A 286 -21.20 22.57 4.33
N ARG A 287 -20.00 23.10 4.06
CA ARG A 287 -18.72 22.37 4.14
C ARG A 287 -18.39 21.88 5.55
N THR A 288 -19.10 22.34 6.56
CA THR A 288 -18.88 21.97 7.96
C THR A 288 -19.95 21.03 8.50
N SER A 289 -20.95 20.68 7.69
CA SER A 289 -21.98 19.71 8.08
C SER A 289 -21.38 18.30 8.22
N ALA A 290 -22.10 17.43 8.94
CA ALA A 290 -21.71 16.03 9.08
C ALA A 290 -21.65 15.32 7.72
N ASP A 291 -22.50 15.72 6.76
CA ASP A 291 -22.61 15.11 5.43
C ASP A 291 -21.34 15.29 4.59
N ALA A 292 -20.56 16.34 4.87
CA ALA A 292 -19.27 16.61 4.25
C ALA A 292 -18.14 15.69 4.72
N PHE A 293 -18.33 14.92 5.79
CA PHE A 293 -17.30 14.04 6.35
C PHE A 293 -17.59 12.56 6.11
N LYS A 294 -16.66 11.84 5.51
CA LYS A 294 -16.76 10.38 5.31
C LYS A 294 -15.70 9.68 6.15
N LEU A 295 -16.03 8.48 6.64
CA LEU A 295 -15.08 7.68 7.42
C LEU A 295 -14.91 6.32 6.74
N THR A 296 -13.66 5.95 6.47
CA THR A 296 -13.31 4.65 5.89
C THR A 296 -12.45 3.87 6.86
N LEU A 297 -12.73 2.58 7.03
CA LEU A 297 -11.88 1.64 7.76
C LEU A 297 -11.61 0.43 6.87
N GLN A 298 -10.35 0.06 6.71
CA GLN A 298 -9.90 -1.10 5.94
C GLN A 298 -8.90 -1.94 6.73
N VAL A 299 -8.97 -3.26 6.60
CA VAL A 299 -8.09 -4.21 7.31
C VAL A 299 -7.30 -5.03 6.29
N PRO A 300 -6.18 -4.54 5.77
CA PRO A 300 -5.37 -5.30 4.83
C PRO A 300 -4.69 -6.49 5.52
N ALA A 301 -4.91 -7.67 4.95
CA ALA A 301 -4.17 -8.90 5.22
C ALA A 301 -3.47 -9.32 3.92
N THR A 302 -2.14 -9.39 3.92
CA THR A 302 -1.35 -9.65 2.70
C THR A 302 -0.32 -10.73 2.94
N MET A 303 -0.06 -11.54 1.93
CA MET A 303 0.96 -12.57 2.00
C MET A 303 1.65 -12.76 0.65
N GLU A 304 2.91 -13.18 0.70
CA GLU A 304 3.64 -13.76 -0.41
C GLU A 304 3.45 -15.28 -0.35
N ILE A 305 2.87 -15.85 -1.40
CA ILE A 305 2.55 -17.30 -1.47
C ILE A 305 3.67 -18.12 -2.10
N THR A 306 4.47 -17.48 -2.94
CA THR A 306 5.70 -17.98 -3.55
C THR A 306 6.53 -16.77 -3.93
N ASP A 307 7.83 -16.96 -4.12
CA ASP A 307 8.76 -15.90 -4.48
C ASP A 307 8.21 -15.00 -5.59
N GLY A 308 8.00 -13.73 -5.26
CA GLY A 308 7.52 -12.70 -6.19
C GLY A 308 6.02 -12.70 -6.48
N LEU A 309 5.20 -13.57 -5.87
CA LEU A 309 3.73 -13.54 -6.01
C LEU A 309 3.05 -13.17 -4.69
N GLY A 310 2.57 -11.93 -4.63
CA GLY A 310 1.82 -11.36 -3.52
C GLY A 310 0.32 -11.40 -3.73
N LEU A 311 -0.41 -11.68 -2.64
CA LEU A 311 -1.86 -11.64 -2.54
C LEU A 311 -2.30 -10.78 -1.35
N GLY A 312 -3.47 -10.17 -1.46
CA GLY A 312 -4.09 -9.38 -0.40
C GLY A 312 -5.60 -9.50 -0.39
N ILE A 313 -6.16 -9.54 0.82
CA ILE A 313 -7.59 -9.35 1.08
C ILE A 313 -7.77 -8.17 2.04
N ILE A 314 -8.69 -7.28 1.72
CA ILE A 314 -8.87 -6.00 2.39
C ILE A 314 -10.37 -5.76 2.63
N PRO A 315 -10.97 -6.36 3.69
CA PRO A 315 -12.30 -5.96 4.13
C PRO A 315 -12.34 -4.47 4.45
N GLY A 316 -13.42 -3.81 4.06
CA GLY A 316 -13.58 -2.37 4.22
C GLY A 316 -15.00 -1.96 4.58
N VAL A 317 -15.12 -0.86 5.32
CA VAL A 317 -16.39 -0.19 5.59
C VAL A 317 -16.26 1.30 5.34
N VAL A 318 -17.27 1.90 4.70
CA VAL A 318 -17.41 3.35 4.52
C VAL A 318 -18.68 3.81 5.23
N LEU A 319 -18.53 4.74 6.16
CA LEU A 319 -19.63 5.43 6.83
C LEU A 319 -19.89 6.74 6.12
N ASN A 320 -21.18 7.11 6.05
CA ASN A 320 -21.65 8.26 5.32
C ASN A 320 -21.22 8.22 3.83
N PRO A 321 -21.44 7.14 3.06
CA PRO A 321 -20.90 7.03 1.71
C PRO A 321 -21.45 8.08 0.73
N VAL A 322 -22.55 8.78 1.04
CA VAL A 322 -23.20 9.72 0.09
C VAL A 322 -23.59 11.01 0.77
N GLU A 323 -23.14 12.14 0.23
CA GLU A 323 -23.37 13.47 0.82
C GLU A 323 -24.83 13.94 0.67
N SER A 324 -25.57 13.41 -0.30
CA SER A 324 -26.90 13.89 -0.69
C SER A 324 -28.07 13.12 -0.05
N VAL A 325 -27.79 12.11 0.78
CA VAL A 325 -28.82 11.25 1.39
C VAL A 325 -28.55 11.22 2.88
N GLU A 326 -29.57 11.44 3.71
CA GLU A 326 -29.45 11.28 5.15
C GLU A 326 -29.85 9.85 5.58
N GLY A 327 -29.08 9.26 6.49
CA GLY A 327 -29.45 8.00 7.16
C GLY A 327 -29.25 6.76 6.30
N GLU A 328 -28.34 6.81 5.32
CA GLU A 328 -27.98 5.70 4.47
C GLU A 328 -27.17 4.63 5.22
N ASP A 329 -27.29 3.39 4.74
CA ASP A 329 -26.53 2.27 5.28
C ASP A 329 -25.04 2.42 4.97
N ALA A 330 -24.21 2.01 5.93
CA ALA A 330 -22.77 1.86 5.73
C ALA A 330 -22.47 0.94 4.54
N LEU A 331 -21.49 1.31 3.74
CA LEU A 331 -21.02 0.51 2.62
C LEU A 331 -19.99 -0.51 3.12
N ILE A 332 -20.18 -1.78 2.80
CA ILE A 332 -19.24 -2.87 3.15
C ILE A 332 -18.64 -3.41 1.87
N THR A 333 -17.31 -3.54 1.84
CA THR A 333 -16.53 -3.98 0.69
C THR A 333 -15.53 -5.07 1.09
N VAL A 334 -15.08 -5.85 0.11
CA VAL A 334 -13.95 -6.77 0.30
C VAL A 334 -13.00 -6.58 -0.87
N GLY A 335 -11.94 -5.82 -0.66
CA GLY A 335 -10.87 -5.65 -1.64
C GLY A 335 -10.03 -6.91 -1.81
N LEU A 336 -9.64 -7.20 -3.04
CA LEU A 336 -8.65 -8.21 -3.40
C LEU A 336 -7.54 -7.52 -4.17
N ALA A 337 -6.30 -7.85 -3.86
CA ALA A 337 -5.12 -7.29 -4.51
C ALA A 337 -4.11 -8.40 -4.84
N THR A 338 -3.37 -8.24 -5.92
CA THR A 338 -2.26 -9.12 -6.27
C THR A 338 -1.13 -8.33 -6.92
N GLN A 339 0.10 -8.78 -6.70
CA GLN A 339 1.28 -8.31 -7.40
C GLN A 339 2.11 -9.54 -7.81
N TRP A 340 2.55 -9.57 -9.06
CA TRP A 340 3.46 -10.60 -9.57
C TRP A 340 4.71 -9.98 -10.17
N ASN A 341 5.84 -10.21 -9.53
CA ASN A 341 7.17 -9.79 -9.94
C ASN A 341 7.72 -10.78 -10.96
N PHE A 342 7.61 -10.45 -12.25
CA PHE A 342 8.10 -11.32 -13.33
C PHE A 342 9.54 -10.98 -13.75
N HIS A 343 10.07 -9.84 -13.29
CA HIS A 343 11.47 -9.48 -13.39
C HIS A 343 11.90 -8.65 -12.17
N GLN A 344 13.20 -8.45 -11.97
CA GLN A 344 13.77 -7.83 -10.74
C GLN A 344 13.07 -6.52 -10.31
N ASN A 345 12.72 -5.67 -11.28
CA ASN A 345 12.10 -4.38 -11.04
C ASN A 345 10.75 -4.20 -11.76
N LEU A 346 10.21 -5.25 -12.38
CA LEU A 346 8.97 -5.19 -13.15
C LEU A 346 7.92 -6.14 -12.58
N SER A 347 6.73 -5.59 -12.36
CA SER A 347 5.62 -6.34 -11.77
C SER A 347 4.32 -6.05 -12.49
N LEU A 348 3.44 -7.05 -12.54
CA LEU A 348 2.02 -6.84 -12.81
C LEU A 348 1.30 -6.65 -11.48
N VAL A 349 0.42 -5.66 -11.40
CA VAL A 349 -0.41 -5.40 -10.22
C VAL A 349 -1.88 -5.37 -10.63
N ALA A 350 -2.76 -5.93 -9.81
CA ALA A 350 -4.19 -5.86 -10.04
C ALA A 350 -4.96 -5.76 -8.71
N GLU A 351 -6.12 -5.12 -8.77
CA GLU A 351 -7.05 -5.01 -7.66
C GLU A 351 -8.51 -5.07 -8.11
N TRP A 352 -9.36 -5.55 -7.22
CA TRP A 352 -10.80 -5.57 -7.37
C TRP A 352 -11.45 -5.34 -6.01
N ALA A 353 -12.37 -4.39 -5.91
CA ALA A 353 -13.08 -4.05 -4.68
C ALA A 353 -14.60 -4.15 -4.89
N PRO A 354 -15.16 -5.35 -4.74
CA PRO A 354 -16.60 -5.56 -4.76
C PRO A 354 -17.30 -4.95 -3.55
N ILE A 355 -18.52 -4.47 -3.80
CA ILE A 355 -19.46 -4.06 -2.76
C ILE A 355 -20.28 -5.27 -2.32
N VAL A 356 -20.18 -5.61 -1.04
CA VAL A 356 -20.86 -6.78 -0.46
C VAL A 356 -22.21 -6.41 0.14
N SER A 357 -22.35 -5.19 0.68
CA SER A 357 -23.58 -4.69 1.28
C SER A 357 -23.57 -3.16 1.38
N GLY A 358 -24.74 -2.55 1.55
CA GLY A 358 -24.91 -1.12 1.81
C GLY A 358 -25.44 -0.34 0.62
N TYR A 359 -25.32 0.99 0.69
CA TYR A 359 -25.88 1.90 -0.31
C TYR A 359 -25.06 1.91 -1.61
N THR A 360 -25.61 1.35 -2.69
CA THR A 360 -24.89 1.13 -3.96
C THR A 360 -25.22 2.13 -5.07
N ARG A 361 -26.15 3.07 -4.85
CA ARG A 361 -26.54 4.07 -5.86
C ARG A 361 -25.81 5.39 -5.65
N THR A 362 -24.50 5.39 -5.90
CA THR A 362 -23.67 6.58 -5.69
C THR A 362 -23.31 7.24 -7.01
N THR A 363 -22.90 8.50 -6.97
CA THR A 363 -22.36 9.20 -8.15
C THR A 363 -20.98 9.74 -7.82
N THR A 364 -20.12 9.88 -8.83
CA THR A 364 -18.85 10.60 -8.72
C THR A 364 -18.64 11.36 -10.03
N PHE A 365 -18.49 12.69 -9.95
CA PHE A 365 -18.49 13.62 -11.10
C PHE A 365 -19.73 13.54 -12.00
N GLY A 366 -20.91 13.28 -11.44
CA GLY A 366 -22.15 13.15 -12.23
C GLY A 366 -22.26 11.85 -13.03
N ASN A 367 -21.28 10.95 -12.93
CA ASN A 367 -21.41 9.59 -13.42
C ASN A 367 -22.01 8.71 -12.33
N ASP A 368 -23.02 7.91 -12.68
CA ASP A 368 -23.54 6.88 -11.79
C ASP A 368 -22.48 5.80 -11.58
N ILE A 369 -22.13 5.56 -10.32
CA ILE A 369 -21.31 4.42 -9.95
C ILE A 369 -22.22 3.21 -9.86
N ARG A 370 -21.96 2.23 -10.73
CA ARG A 370 -22.83 1.06 -10.90
C ARG A 370 -22.07 -0.26 -10.87
N PHE A 371 -20.74 -0.19 -10.86
CA PHE A 371 -19.87 -1.35 -11.00
C PHE A 371 -18.93 -1.44 -9.81
N ASP A 372 -18.46 -2.65 -9.51
CA ASP A 372 -17.35 -2.82 -8.59
C ASP A 372 -16.11 -2.08 -9.11
N SER A 373 -15.25 -1.63 -8.20
CA SER A 373 -14.01 -0.98 -8.59
C SER A 373 -12.98 -2.02 -9.02
N TRP A 374 -12.33 -1.80 -10.15
CA TRP A 374 -11.32 -2.67 -10.72
C TRP A 374 -10.13 -1.85 -11.21
N GLY A 375 -8.92 -2.42 -11.08
CA GLY A 375 -7.73 -1.86 -11.68
C GLY A 375 -6.67 -2.92 -11.97
N ALA A 376 -5.87 -2.67 -12.99
CA ALA A 376 -4.63 -3.41 -13.24
C ALA A 376 -3.55 -2.48 -13.77
N GLY A 377 -2.30 -2.87 -13.66
CA GLY A 377 -1.19 -2.05 -14.12
C GLY A 377 0.12 -2.79 -14.27
N LEU A 378 1.01 -2.14 -15.01
CA LEU A 378 2.42 -2.47 -15.04
C LEU A 378 3.15 -1.56 -14.05
N GLN A 379 3.97 -2.16 -13.22
CA GLN A 379 4.75 -1.49 -12.17
C GLN A 379 6.23 -1.61 -12.48
N ILE A 380 6.94 -0.49 -12.27
CA ILE A 380 8.40 -0.42 -12.26
C ILE A 380 8.79 0.07 -10.87
N ALA A 381 9.51 -0.75 -10.12
CA ALA A 381 9.98 -0.41 -8.78
C ALA A 381 11.50 -0.31 -8.75
N THR A 382 12.03 0.74 -8.14
CA THR A 382 13.48 0.95 -7.99
C THR A 382 13.73 1.59 -6.65
N GLY A 383 14.48 0.94 -5.75
CA GLY A 383 15.09 1.57 -4.57
C GLY A 383 14.32 2.75 -3.95
N GLY A 384 13.06 2.53 -3.54
CA GLY A 384 12.23 3.54 -2.85
C GLY A 384 11.29 4.34 -3.75
N HIS A 385 11.26 4.02 -5.04
CA HIS A 385 10.40 4.63 -6.05
C HIS A 385 9.59 3.54 -6.72
N VAL A 386 8.28 3.77 -6.85
CA VAL A 386 7.42 2.87 -7.60
C VAL A 386 6.64 3.71 -8.60
N PHE A 387 6.75 3.37 -9.88
CA PHE A 387 5.97 3.96 -10.95
C PHE A 387 5.01 2.91 -11.49
N GLN A 388 3.73 3.24 -11.56
CA GLN A 388 2.71 2.36 -12.12
C GLN A 388 2.03 3.06 -13.29
N ILE A 389 1.86 2.35 -14.40
CA ILE A 389 0.90 2.69 -15.45
C ILE A 389 -0.32 1.81 -15.19
N VAL A 390 -1.49 2.42 -14.99
CA VAL A 390 -2.69 1.71 -14.58
C VAL A 390 -3.83 1.90 -15.56
N VAL A 391 -4.64 0.87 -15.70
CA VAL A 391 -5.98 0.90 -16.27
C VAL A 391 -6.98 0.63 -15.15
N SER A 392 -8.06 1.39 -15.11
CA SER A 392 -9.10 1.22 -14.10
C SER A 392 -10.46 1.61 -14.65
N ASN A 393 -11.54 1.12 -14.05
CA ASN A 393 -12.89 1.57 -14.32
C ASN A 393 -13.39 2.60 -13.30
N SER A 394 -12.57 2.96 -12.30
CA SER A 394 -12.89 3.96 -11.28
C SER A 394 -12.06 5.23 -11.47
N VAL A 395 -12.71 6.37 -11.32
CA VAL A 395 -12.05 7.69 -11.34
C VAL A 395 -11.68 8.15 -9.92
N GLY A 396 -12.30 7.54 -8.90
CA GLY A 396 -12.07 7.82 -7.49
C GLY A 396 -10.67 7.39 -7.04
N LEU A 397 -10.05 8.19 -6.17
CA LEU A 397 -8.68 7.94 -5.68
C LEU A 397 -8.58 7.90 -4.14
N THR A 398 -9.49 8.56 -3.44
CA THR A 398 -9.60 8.50 -1.97
C THR A 398 -10.40 7.28 -1.53
N GLY A 399 -10.22 6.84 -0.28
CA GLY A 399 -10.87 5.66 0.30
C GLY A 399 -12.39 5.66 0.12
N ASP A 400 -13.03 6.78 0.43
CA ASP A 400 -14.47 6.98 0.25
C ASP A 400 -14.91 6.99 -1.22
N GLN A 401 -14.04 7.34 -2.17
CA GLN A 401 -14.40 7.43 -3.58
C GLN A 401 -14.28 6.08 -4.29
N TYR A 402 -13.13 5.41 -4.24
CA TYR A 402 -12.93 4.19 -5.02
C TYR A 402 -13.69 2.99 -4.44
N LEU A 403 -13.98 2.97 -3.14
CA LEU A 403 -14.77 1.90 -2.51
C LEU A 403 -16.26 1.96 -2.88
N ARG A 404 -16.75 3.13 -3.29
CA ARG A 404 -18.12 3.29 -3.81
C ARG A 404 -18.33 2.62 -5.16
N GLY A 405 -17.25 2.26 -5.86
CA GLY A 405 -17.26 1.51 -7.12
C GLY A 405 -16.62 2.26 -8.30
N GLY A 406 -16.75 1.67 -9.47
CA GLY A 406 -16.35 2.22 -10.76
C GLY A 406 -17.52 2.81 -11.56
N ASP A 407 -17.22 3.83 -12.34
CA ASP A 407 -18.17 4.55 -13.20
C ASP A 407 -18.15 4.08 -14.66
N LEU A 408 -17.21 3.20 -15.03
CA LEU A 408 -17.14 2.57 -16.35
C LEU A 408 -17.47 1.07 -16.31
N ASP A 409 -18.13 0.59 -17.37
CA ASP A 409 -18.42 -0.83 -17.55
C ASP A 409 -17.27 -1.54 -18.26
N ILE A 410 -16.52 -2.35 -17.51
CA ILE A 410 -15.39 -3.12 -18.07
C ILE A 410 -15.83 -4.11 -19.16
N ARG A 411 -17.11 -4.52 -19.18
CA ARG A 411 -17.65 -5.49 -20.16
C ARG A 411 -17.79 -4.87 -21.54
N ASP A 412 -17.94 -3.56 -21.60
CA ASP A 412 -17.97 -2.79 -22.84
C ASP A 412 -16.55 -2.43 -23.33
N GLY A 413 -15.51 -2.90 -22.61
CA GLY A 413 -14.12 -2.50 -22.85
C GLY A 413 -13.81 -1.08 -22.38
N ASP A 414 -14.73 -0.45 -21.66
CA ASP A 414 -14.57 0.90 -21.15
C ASP A 414 -13.68 0.90 -19.91
N MET A 415 -12.45 1.36 -20.09
CA MET A 415 -11.52 1.65 -19.01
C MET A 415 -10.84 2.98 -19.26
N ARG A 416 -10.18 3.53 -18.25
CA ARG A 416 -9.35 4.72 -18.36
C ARG A 416 -7.91 4.44 -17.98
N LEU A 417 -7.00 5.22 -18.56
CA LEU A 417 -5.60 5.21 -18.18
C LEU A 417 -5.36 6.06 -16.94
N GLY A 418 -4.25 5.76 -16.28
CA GLY A 418 -3.74 6.53 -15.18
C GLY A 418 -2.31 6.15 -14.85
N PHE A 419 -1.77 6.81 -13.84
CA PHE A 419 -0.50 6.42 -13.27
C PHE A 419 -0.48 6.66 -11.77
N ASN A 420 0.43 5.98 -11.08
CA ASN A 420 0.76 6.24 -9.70
C ASN A 420 2.28 6.40 -9.57
N ILE A 421 2.74 7.35 -8.75
CA ILE A 421 4.15 7.56 -8.42
C ILE A 421 4.29 7.55 -6.91
N PHE A 422 4.95 6.53 -6.38
CA PHE A 422 5.29 6.41 -4.96
C PHE A 422 6.76 6.78 -4.77
N ARG A 423 7.04 7.58 -3.76
CA ARG A 423 8.40 8.01 -3.42
C ARG A 423 8.60 7.98 -1.91
N VAL A 424 9.60 7.24 -1.47
CA VAL A 424 10.12 7.33 -0.11
C VAL A 424 11.21 8.39 -0.09
N ILE A 425 11.04 9.40 0.76
CA ILE A 425 11.93 10.56 0.85
C ILE A 425 12.52 10.62 2.26
N LYS A 426 13.79 11.02 2.35
CA LYS A 426 14.47 11.38 3.58
C LYS A 426 14.88 12.84 3.47
N PHE A 427 14.49 13.65 4.44
CA PHE A 427 14.94 15.04 4.57
C PHE A 427 16.19 15.14 5.45
#